data_AF-A0A383EBN0-F1
#
_entry.id   AF-A0A383EBN0-F1
#
_cell.length_a   1.000
_cell.length_b   1.000
_cell.length_c   1.000
_cell.angle_alpha   90.00
_cell.angle_beta   90.00
_cell.angle_gamma   90.00
#
_symmetry.space_group_name_H-M   'P 1'
#
loop_
_entity.id
_entity.type
_entity.pdbx_description
1 polymer ?
#
loop_
_entity_poly.entity_id
_entity_poly.type
_entity_poly.pdbx_seq_one_letter_code
_entity_poly.pdbx_strand_id
1 'polypeptide(L)' 'MKRSGKESKAALNRDAACLVEDGRVPLAARMRPRTLDEFIGQPHILGEGKLLKRAIEA' A
#
# COMPACT_ATOMS: atom_id res chain seq x y z
N MET A 1 -19.35 44.74 -14.43
CA MET A 1 -18.29 44.04 -15.22
C MET A 1 -17.21 43.47 -14.30
N LYS A 2 -17.31 42.21 -13.84
CA LYS A 2 -16.14 41.35 -13.60
C LYS A 2 -16.55 39.92 -13.95
N ARG A 3 -15.80 39.36 -14.90
CA ARG A 3 -16.01 38.10 -15.60
C ARG A 3 -16.00 36.97 -14.55
N SER A 4 -17.08 36.20 -14.45
CA SER A 4 -17.07 34.80 -14.87
C SER A 4 -15.69 34.14 -14.77
N GLY A 5 -15.37 33.59 -13.60
CA GLY A 5 -14.32 32.59 -13.42
C GLY A 5 -14.90 31.19 -13.65
N LYS A 6 -15.32 30.89 -14.89
CA LYS A 6 -15.36 29.51 -15.37
C LYS A 6 -13.92 29.10 -15.60
N GLU A 7 -13.44 28.10 -14.86
CA GLU A 7 -12.57 27.00 -15.30
C GLU A 7 -12.62 25.98 -14.13
N SER A 8 -13.59 25.05 -14.08
CA SER A 8 -13.51 23.79 -14.81
C SER A 8 -12.14 23.50 -15.39
N LYS A 9 -11.24 22.96 -14.57
CA LYS A 9 -10.18 22.07 -15.04
C LYS A 9 -10.04 20.88 -14.08
N ALA A 10 -10.39 19.72 -14.63
CA ALA A 10 -9.88 18.39 -14.28
C ALA A 10 -10.13 17.92 -12.82
N ALA A 11 -11.04 17.01 -12.49
CA ALA A 11 -11.28 15.72 -13.14
C ALA A 11 -10.00 15.05 -13.66
N LEU A 12 -8.94 14.96 -12.86
CA LEU A 12 -7.84 14.01 -13.12
C LEU A 12 -6.99 13.81 -11.85
N ASN A 13 -7.44 12.91 -10.98
CA ASN A 13 -6.53 11.90 -10.43
C ASN A 13 -7.33 10.72 -9.85
N ARG A 14 -7.96 9.94 -10.73
CA ARG A 14 -8.60 8.68 -10.33
C ARG A 14 -7.63 7.49 -10.43
N ASP A 15 -6.41 7.69 -10.95
CA ASP A 15 -5.55 6.58 -11.39
C ASP A 15 -4.03 6.73 -11.12
N ALA A 16 -3.55 7.71 -10.35
CA ALA A 16 -2.11 7.76 -10.01
C ALA A 16 -1.76 6.80 -8.85
N ALA A 17 -1.69 5.52 -9.16
CA ALA A 17 -0.72 4.69 -8.49
C ALA A 17 0.70 5.27 -8.74
N CYS A 18 1.51 5.30 -7.70
CA CYS A 18 2.96 5.05 -7.80
C CYS A 18 3.91 6.21 -8.17
N LEU A 19 3.88 7.36 -7.48
CA LEU A 19 5.13 8.09 -7.19
C LEU A 19 5.09 8.54 -5.73
N VAL A 20 5.50 7.61 -4.86
CA VAL A 20 5.55 7.80 -3.41
C VAL A 20 6.68 8.77 -3.09
N GLU A 21 6.33 10.02 -2.84
CA GLU A 21 7.14 10.89 -2.00
C GLU A 21 7.06 10.34 -0.56
N ASP A 22 8.18 10.10 0.12
CA ASP A 22 8.27 9.45 1.44
C ASP A 22 7.38 10.05 2.55
N GLY A 23 6.96 11.32 2.37
CA GLY A 23 6.03 12.03 3.26
C GLY A 23 4.54 11.87 2.95
N ARG A 24 4.16 11.27 1.81
CA ARG A 24 2.77 11.11 1.35
C ARG A 24 2.18 9.72 1.56
N VAL A 25 2.99 8.75 1.98
CA VAL A 25 2.53 7.38 2.22
C VAL A 25 2.18 7.16 3.69
N PRO A 26 1.01 6.55 3.98
CA PRO A 26 0.58 6.30 5.34
C PRO A 26 1.59 5.40 6.07
N LEU A 27 1.71 5.60 7.39
CA LEU A 27 2.63 4.83 8.24
C LEU A 27 2.46 3.32 8.06
N ALA A 28 1.21 2.84 7.98
CA ALA A 28 0.92 1.41 7.81
C ALA A 28 1.56 0.81 6.54
N ALA A 29 1.57 1.56 5.43
CA ALA A 29 2.19 1.09 4.19
C ALA A 29 3.72 1.07 4.30
N ARG A 30 4.32 1.99 5.08
CA ARG A 30 5.76 2.01 5.37
C ARG A 30 6.19 0.90 6.33
N MET A 31 5.31 0.52 7.26
CA MET A 31 5.53 -0.56 8.24
C MET A 31 5.19 -1.95 7.69
N ARG A 32 4.87 -2.07 6.40
CA ARG A 32 4.55 -3.36 5.81
C ARG A 32 5.77 -4.30 5.91
N PRO A 33 5.61 -5.51 6.46
CA PRO A 33 6.67 -6.52 6.51
C PRO A 33 7.26 -6.79 5.13
N ARG A 34 8.59 -6.85 5.04
CA ARG A 34 9.32 -7.19 3.81
C ARG A 34 9.45 -8.70 3.64
N THR A 35 9.48 -9.42 4.76
CA THR A 35 9.61 -10.88 4.81
C THR A 35 8.45 -11.48 5.60
N LEU A 36 8.24 -12.79 5.44
CA LEU A 36 7.22 -13.51 6.21
C LEU A 36 7.60 -13.66 7.69
N ASP A 37 8.89 -13.60 8.03
CA ASP A 37 9.37 -13.72 9.41
C ASP A 37 9.10 -12.45 10.23
N GLU A 38 8.98 -11.30 9.57
CA GLU A 38 8.56 -10.02 10.17
C GLU A 38 7.04 -9.96 10.45
N PHE A 39 6.27 -10.94 9.97
CA PHE A 39 4.81 -10.93 10.10
C PHE A 39 4.36 -11.43 11.48
N ILE A 40 3.72 -10.55 12.25
CA ILE A 40 3.35 -10.81 13.65
C ILE A 40 1.89 -11.29 13.79
N GLY A 41 1.66 -12.25 14.69
CA GLY A 41 0.32 -12.63 15.15
C GLY A 41 -0.31 -13.86 14.49
N GLN A 42 0.34 -14.47 13.49
CA GLN A 42 -0.17 -15.68 12.82
C GLN A 42 0.74 -16.92 12.90
N PRO A 43 1.19 -17.35 14.10
CA PRO A 43 2.09 -18.51 14.22
C PRO A 43 1.43 -19.86 13.87
N HIS A 44 0.10 -19.96 14.00
CA HIS A 44 -0.63 -21.19 13.67
C HIS A 44 -0.72 -21.44 12.15
N ILE A 45 -0.62 -20.38 11.34
CA ILE A 45 -0.71 -20.42 9.87
C ILE A 45 0.67 -20.27 9.21
N LEU A 46 1.47 -19.30 9.68
CA LEU A 46 2.79 -18.95 9.15
C LEU A 46 3.95 -19.44 10.03
N GLY A 47 3.68 -20.32 10.98
CA GLY A 47 4.74 -20.97 11.76
C GLY A 47 5.65 -21.84 10.89
N GLU A 48 6.79 -22.21 11.45
CA GLU A 48 7.70 -23.15 10.81
C GLU A 48 6.99 -24.48 10.49
N GLY A 49 7.21 -24.99 9.29
CA GLY A 49 6.64 -26.26 8.83
C GLY A 49 5.15 -26.22 8.46
N LYS A 50 4.49 -25.06 8.50
CA LYS A 50 3.09 -24.94 8.07
C LYS A 50 2.97 -25.00 6.55
N LEU A 51 1.87 -25.59 6.08
CA LEU A 51 1.59 -25.78 4.66
C LEU A 51 1.56 -24.45 3.90
N LEU A 52 0.95 -23.41 4.48
CA LEU A 52 0.86 -22.12 3.83
C LEU A 52 2.24 -21.45 3.70
N LYS A 53 3.07 -21.46 4.74
CA LYS A 53 4.44 -20.91 4.67
C LYS A 53 5.27 -21.65 3.62
N ARG A 54 5.26 -22.97 3.62
CA ARG A 54 5.97 -23.80 2.62
C ARG A 54 5.51 -23.54 1.19
N ALA A 55 4.22 -23.35 0.97
CA ALA A 55 3.67 -23.09 -0.36
C ALA A 55 4.05 -21.70 -0.91
N ILE A 56 4.38 -20.74 -0.03
CA ILE A 56 4.82 -19.39 -0.42
C ILE A 56 6.35 -19.34 -0.60
N GLU A 57 7.10 -20.13 0.17
CA GLU A 57 8.57 -20.18 0.13
C GLU A 57 9.16 -21.09 -0.96
N ALA A 58 8.37 -22.00 -1.52
CA ALA A 58 8.77 -22.92 -2.60
C ALA A 58 8.76 -22.24 -3.98
#